data_AF-A0A7V9GFN6-F1
#
_entry.id   AF-A0A7V9GFN6-F1
#
_cell.length_a   1.000
_cell.length_b   1.000
_cell.length_c   1.000
_cell.angle_alpha   90.00
_cell.angle_beta   90.00
_cell.angle_gamma   90.00
#
_symmetry.space_group_name_H-M   'P 1'
#
loop_
_entity.id
_entity.type
_entity.pdbx_description
1 polymer ?
#
loop_
_entity_poly.entity_id
_entity_poly.type
_entity_poly.pdbx_seq_one_letter_code
_entity_poly.pdbx_strand_id
1 'polypeptide(L)'
;MRRRAMTPLVALTVAGLALVGCGDDDEAATATTEDAGADPSEGDGSAEEADEGGEGADSEYCVLTAELDEQDDFPSVEQLEALDAAAPDEISDEISLVVTAFREASEAGDPGAAFADPAVEEAFGPIEAYEAQVCGLGDDEEEEEAEQDPSVTELDPDAAQVAVTATEYAFDFDAPSAGPTSFTMTNDGEETHVMLVAKLAEGATLEDALASEGDDEFVEEEFESDIAEPGDEAVITAELTAGDWVMICYLPNTEGQPHFTLGQAEEFTVE
;
A
#
# COMPACT_ATOMS: atom_id res chain seq x y z
N MET A 1 12.74 -5.21 34.33
CA MET A 1 12.88 -4.17 35.38
C MET A 1 14.10 -3.28 35.10
N ARG A 2 13.94 -2.20 34.34
CA ARG A 2 14.89 -1.09 34.27
C ARG A 2 14.10 0.22 34.31
N ARG A 3 14.64 1.17 35.05
CA ARG A 3 13.93 2.28 35.68
C ARG A 3 13.87 3.50 34.75
N ARG A 4 12.68 4.11 34.71
CA ARG A 4 12.36 5.44 34.18
C ARG A 4 13.34 6.51 34.66
N ALA A 5 13.75 7.39 33.74
CA ALA A 5 14.23 8.73 34.04
C ALA A 5 13.32 9.74 33.33
N MET A 6 12.29 10.19 34.05
CA MET A 6 11.43 11.32 33.68
C MET A 6 11.94 12.53 34.46
N THR A 7 12.17 13.64 33.77
CA THR A 7 12.36 14.97 34.40
C THR A 7 11.41 15.96 33.70
N PRO A 8 10.81 16.92 34.43
CA PRO A 8 9.48 17.44 34.12
C PRO A 8 9.53 18.80 33.39
N LEU A 9 8.48 19.10 32.63
CA LEU A 9 8.12 20.47 32.29
C LEU A 9 6.70 20.75 32.83
N VAL A 10 6.59 21.85 33.58
CA VAL A 10 5.40 22.32 34.27
C VAL A 10 4.95 23.65 33.65
N ALA A 11 3.63 23.86 33.68
CA ALA A 11 2.86 25.12 33.56
C ALA A 11 2.57 25.62 32.12
N LEU A 12 1.41 26.19 31.78
CA LEU A 12 0.23 26.61 32.56
C LEU A 12 -0.94 26.92 31.58
N THR A 13 -2.15 26.58 32.00
CA THR A 13 -3.50 26.91 31.49
C THR A 13 -3.76 28.30 30.90
N VAL A 14 -4.69 28.39 29.92
CA VAL A 14 -5.86 29.32 29.96
C VAL A 14 -7.05 28.70 29.22
N ALA A 15 -8.22 28.78 29.86
CA ALA A 15 -9.54 28.36 29.39
C ALA A 15 -10.27 29.42 28.53
N GLY A 16 -11.23 29.00 27.72
CA GLY A 16 -12.17 29.89 27.04
C GLY A 16 -13.39 29.15 26.49
N LEU A 17 -14.48 29.16 27.26
CA LEU A 17 -15.78 28.52 27.04
C LEU A 17 -16.79 29.57 26.55
N ALA A 18 -17.61 29.29 25.52
CA ALA A 18 -18.97 29.81 25.23
C ALA A 18 -19.31 29.67 23.74
N LEU A 19 -20.54 29.49 23.24
CA LEU A 19 -21.84 29.01 23.71
C LEU A 19 -22.72 28.98 22.45
N VAL A 20 -23.47 27.88 22.27
CA VAL A 20 -24.82 27.75 21.70
C VAL A 20 -25.45 28.94 20.96
N GLY A 21 -25.97 28.67 19.75
CA GLY A 21 -27.02 29.45 19.11
C GLY A 21 -27.85 28.60 18.15
N CYS A 22 -28.87 27.91 18.67
CA CYS A 22 -30.03 27.46 17.87
C CYS A 22 -30.95 28.65 17.62
N GLY A 23 -31.48 28.75 16.40
CA GLY A 23 -32.56 29.65 16.02
C GLY A 23 -33.43 28.97 14.98
N ASP A 24 -34.50 28.35 15.44
CA ASP A 24 -35.64 27.82 14.69
C ASP A 24 -36.71 28.92 14.51
N ASP A 25 -37.79 28.58 13.78
CA ASP A 25 -39.08 29.27 13.61
C ASP A 25 -39.31 30.15 12.35
N ASP A 26 -39.77 29.44 11.30
CA ASP A 26 -41.14 29.41 10.76
C ASP A 26 -41.83 30.61 10.04
N GLU A 27 -42.64 30.18 9.05
CA GLU A 27 -43.82 30.77 8.41
C GLU A 27 -43.65 31.88 7.34
N ALA A 28 -43.95 31.53 6.07
CA ALA A 28 -45.21 31.98 5.44
C ALA A 28 -45.37 31.41 4.01
N ALA A 29 -46.42 30.61 3.85
CA ALA A 29 -46.96 30.19 2.58
C ALA A 29 -47.56 31.36 1.78
N THR A 30 -47.34 31.37 0.46
CA THR A 30 -48.38 31.79 -0.49
C THR A 30 -48.40 30.85 -1.68
N ALA A 31 -49.52 30.12 -1.81
CA ALA A 31 -49.90 29.41 -3.00
C ALA A 31 -50.50 30.39 -4.01
N THR A 32 -50.08 30.31 -5.27
CA THR A 32 -50.98 30.56 -6.41
C THR A 32 -50.52 29.66 -7.55
N THR A 33 -51.30 28.61 -7.78
CA THR A 33 -51.29 27.78 -8.99
C THR A 33 -51.97 28.53 -10.12
N GLU A 34 -51.31 28.66 -11.26
CA GLU A 34 -51.99 28.74 -12.56
C GLU A 34 -51.21 27.90 -13.58
N ASP A 35 -51.95 26.91 -14.08
CA ASP A 35 -51.63 25.88 -15.06
C ASP A 35 -51.75 26.44 -16.49
N ALA A 36 -50.80 26.07 -17.36
CA ALA A 36 -51.06 25.72 -18.76
C ALA A 36 -49.76 25.14 -19.36
N GLY A 37 -49.80 23.84 -19.66
CA GLY A 37 -48.63 23.03 -19.94
C GLY A 37 -48.05 23.07 -21.35
N ALA A 38 -47.00 22.25 -21.56
CA ALA A 38 -46.89 21.27 -22.64
C ALA A 38 -45.55 20.51 -22.53
N ASP A 39 -45.68 19.19 -22.39
CA ASP A 39 -44.87 18.07 -22.91
C ASP A 39 -43.35 17.95 -22.60
N PRO A 40 -42.85 16.70 -22.40
CA PRO A 40 -41.62 16.40 -21.67
C PRO A 40 -40.42 16.22 -22.60
N SER A 41 -39.26 16.72 -22.16
CA SER A 41 -37.94 16.29 -22.65
C SER A 41 -36.88 16.78 -21.65
N GLU A 42 -36.92 16.23 -20.43
CA GLU A 42 -35.78 16.15 -19.52
C GLU A 42 -35.14 14.76 -19.72
N GLY A 43 -33.86 14.51 -19.54
CA GLY A 43 -32.69 15.32 -19.20
C GLY A 43 -31.53 14.70 -19.98
N ASP A 44 -30.55 15.47 -20.42
CA ASP A 44 -29.34 15.74 -19.62
C ASP A 44 -28.85 14.45 -18.95
N GLY A 45 -28.03 13.73 -19.72
CA GLY A 45 -27.27 12.59 -19.22
C GLY A 45 -26.22 13.10 -18.25
N SER A 46 -26.59 13.12 -16.98
CA SER A 46 -25.62 12.86 -15.92
C SER A 46 -25.48 11.35 -15.89
N ALA A 47 -24.31 10.86 -16.29
CA ALA A 47 -23.94 9.47 -16.09
C ALA A 47 -24.13 9.17 -14.60
N GLU A 48 -25.03 8.24 -14.30
CA GLU A 48 -25.00 7.50 -13.05
C GLU A 48 -23.67 6.74 -13.10
N GLU A 49 -22.77 7.09 -12.18
CA GLU A 49 -21.67 6.24 -11.75
C GLU A 49 -22.28 4.86 -11.49
N ALA A 50 -21.74 3.83 -12.14
CA ALA A 50 -22.15 2.47 -11.88
C ALA A 50 -21.80 2.17 -10.41
N ASP A 51 -22.83 1.87 -9.64
CA ASP A 51 -22.74 1.14 -8.39
C ASP A 51 -22.09 -0.21 -8.74
N GLU A 52 -20.76 -0.31 -8.57
CA GLU A 52 -20.01 -1.56 -8.72
C GLU A 52 -20.06 -2.38 -7.42
N GLY A 53 -21.16 -2.30 -6.67
CA GLY A 53 -21.50 -3.29 -5.66
C GLY A 53 -22.21 -4.46 -6.35
N GLY A 54 -21.64 -5.66 -6.29
CA GLY A 54 -22.37 -6.88 -6.63
C GLY A 54 -23.70 -6.95 -5.87
N GLU A 55 -24.68 -7.71 -6.37
CA GLU A 55 -25.97 -7.99 -5.70
C GLU A 55 -25.73 -8.73 -4.35
N GLY A 56 -25.17 -8.05 -3.35
CA GLY A 56 -24.63 -8.68 -2.13
C GLY A 56 -23.74 -7.79 -1.24
N ALA A 57 -23.29 -6.62 -1.72
CA ALA A 57 -22.38 -5.74 -0.96
C ALA A 57 -22.92 -5.31 0.42
N ASP A 58 -24.24 -5.17 0.57
CA ASP A 58 -24.90 -4.86 1.86
C ASP A 58 -25.13 -6.08 2.77
N SER A 59 -24.62 -7.27 2.43
CA SER A 59 -24.85 -8.47 3.23
C SER A 59 -24.15 -8.40 4.60
N GLU A 60 -24.73 -9.06 5.61
CA GLU A 60 -24.13 -9.13 6.96
C GLU A 60 -22.70 -9.69 6.91
N TYR A 61 -22.46 -10.64 6.02
CA TYR A 61 -21.11 -11.17 5.76
C TYR A 61 -20.16 -10.09 5.26
N CYS A 62 -20.51 -9.40 4.17
CA CYS A 62 -19.65 -8.37 3.58
C CYS A 62 -19.35 -7.21 4.55
N VAL A 63 -20.33 -6.80 5.37
CA VAL A 63 -20.10 -5.77 6.40
C VAL A 63 -19.12 -6.25 7.46
N LEU A 64 -19.25 -7.51 7.92
CA LEU A 64 -18.33 -8.08 8.90
C LEU A 64 -16.92 -8.27 8.32
N THR A 65 -16.78 -8.71 7.07
CA THR A 65 -15.48 -8.80 6.39
C THR A 65 -14.83 -7.42 6.29
N ALA A 66 -15.54 -6.38 5.83
CA ALA A 66 -14.99 -5.04 5.74
C ALA A 66 -14.53 -4.49 7.12
N GLU A 67 -15.29 -4.74 8.19
CA GLU A 67 -14.87 -4.37 9.56
C GLU A 67 -13.64 -5.15 10.03
N LEU A 68 -13.42 -6.37 9.53
CA LEU A 68 -12.25 -7.20 9.83
C LEU A 68 -11.01 -6.79 9.03
N ASP A 69 -11.18 -6.25 7.83
CA ASP A 69 -10.06 -5.75 7.01
C ASP A 69 -9.53 -4.40 7.53
N GLU A 70 -10.40 -3.55 8.10
CA GLU A 70 -10.02 -2.25 8.65
C GLU A 70 -9.29 -2.30 10.02
N GLN A 71 -9.15 -3.48 10.64
CA GLN A 71 -8.56 -3.61 11.99
C GLN A 71 -7.08 -4.05 11.97
N ASP A 72 -6.26 -3.40 12.79
CA ASP A 72 -4.84 -3.73 12.97
C ASP A 72 -4.59 -5.01 13.82
N ASP A 73 -5.60 -5.44 14.58
CA ASP A 73 -5.51 -6.58 15.51
C ASP A 73 -6.10 -7.85 14.90
N PHE A 74 -5.64 -9.04 15.36
CA PHE A 74 -6.27 -10.30 14.97
C PHE A 74 -7.76 -10.36 15.35
N PRO A 75 -8.62 -10.97 14.51
CA PRO A 75 -10.05 -11.14 14.80
C PRO A 75 -10.29 -11.81 16.15
N SER A 76 -11.18 -11.25 16.95
CA SER A 76 -11.62 -11.90 18.19
C SER A 76 -12.46 -13.15 17.89
N VAL A 77 -12.51 -14.08 18.86
CA VAL A 77 -13.36 -15.28 18.74
C VAL A 77 -14.83 -14.93 18.49
N GLU A 78 -15.32 -13.82 19.06
CA GLU A 78 -16.70 -13.37 18.84
C GLU A 78 -16.92 -12.87 17.41
N GLN A 79 -15.93 -12.16 16.81
CA GLN A 79 -16.00 -11.75 15.41
C GLN A 79 -15.92 -12.95 14.46
N LEU A 80 -15.04 -13.92 14.73
CA LEU A 80 -14.93 -15.15 13.94
C LEU A 80 -16.22 -15.97 13.98
N GLU A 81 -16.88 -16.05 15.14
CA GLU A 81 -18.18 -16.72 15.28
C GLU A 81 -19.31 -15.99 14.53
N ALA A 82 -19.26 -14.66 14.49
CA ALA A 82 -20.22 -13.86 13.72
C ALA A 82 -20.01 -14.04 12.20
N LEU A 83 -18.76 -14.03 11.75
CA LEU A 83 -18.39 -14.25 10.35
C LEU A 83 -18.84 -15.64 9.86
N ASP A 84 -18.54 -16.70 10.63
CA ASP A 84 -18.98 -18.07 10.32
C ASP A 84 -20.51 -18.21 10.25
N ALA A 85 -21.22 -17.51 11.14
CA ALA A 85 -22.69 -17.54 11.15
C ALA A 85 -23.32 -16.75 9.99
N ALA A 86 -22.64 -15.72 9.50
CA ALA A 86 -23.08 -14.89 8.37
C ALA A 86 -22.66 -15.45 7.01
N ALA A 87 -21.74 -16.43 7.00
CA ALA A 87 -21.15 -16.98 5.78
C ALA A 87 -22.21 -17.46 4.77
N PRO A 88 -22.10 -17.06 3.49
CA PRO A 88 -22.99 -17.54 2.45
C PRO A 88 -22.76 -19.03 2.17
N ASP A 89 -23.82 -19.75 1.76
CA ASP A 89 -23.80 -21.20 1.49
C ASP A 89 -22.71 -21.61 0.48
N GLU A 90 -22.23 -20.68 -0.36
CA GLU A 90 -21.22 -20.93 -1.40
C GLU A 90 -19.78 -21.07 -0.85
N ILE A 91 -19.47 -20.38 0.25
CA ILE A 91 -18.14 -20.37 0.89
C ILE A 91 -18.18 -20.80 2.36
N SER A 92 -19.34 -21.27 2.85
CA SER A 92 -19.52 -21.57 4.27
C SER A 92 -18.60 -22.67 4.79
N ASP A 93 -18.24 -23.64 3.94
CA ASP A 93 -17.34 -24.73 4.33
C ASP A 93 -15.89 -24.22 4.51
N GLU A 94 -15.45 -23.35 3.60
CA GLU A 94 -14.15 -22.67 3.60
C GLU A 94 -14.04 -21.72 4.81
N ILE A 95 -15.06 -20.89 5.04
CA ILE A 95 -15.09 -19.98 6.19
C ILE A 95 -15.07 -20.75 7.51
N SER A 96 -15.87 -21.81 7.64
CA SER A 96 -15.85 -22.67 8.84
C SER A 96 -14.48 -23.30 9.09
N LEU A 97 -13.75 -23.66 8.04
CA LEU A 97 -12.40 -24.20 8.15
C LEU A 97 -11.43 -23.14 8.69
N VAL A 98 -11.40 -21.96 8.06
CA VAL A 98 -10.52 -20.84 8.47
C VAL A 98 -10.85 -20.41 9.90
N VAL A 99 -12.12 -20.14 10.20
CA VAL A 99 -12.58 -19.73 11.54
C VAL A 99 -12.19 -20.76 12.60
N THR A 100 -12.33 -22.06 12.31
CA THR A 100 -11.93 -23.11 13.26
C THR A 100 -10.44 -23.07 13.54
N ALA A 101 -9.60 -22.97 12.50
CA ALA A 101 -8.15 -22.91 12.65
C ALA A 101 -7.69 -21.67 13.45
N PHE A 102 -8.23 -20.50 13.13
CA PHE A 102 -7.93 -19.26 13.86
C PHE A 102 -8.35 -19.31 15.32
N ARG A 103 -9.49 -19.93 15.63
CA ARG A 103 -9.93 -20.13 17.01
C ARG A 103 -8.99 -21.03 17.79
N GLU A 104 -8.61 -22.18 17.23
CA GLU A 104 -7.68 -23.11 17.88
C GLU A 104 -6.30 -22.46 18.10
N ALA A 105 -5.81 -21.72 17.11
CA ALA A 105 -4.56 -20.98 17.18
C ALA A 105 -4.60 -19.84 18.24
N SER A 106 -5.72 -19.10 18.29
CA SER A 106 -5.97 -18.06 19.30
C SER A 106 -6.03 -18.64 20.72
N GLU A 107 -6.68 -19.80 20.90
CA GLU A 107 -6.71 -20.51 22.19
C GLU A 107 -5.32 -21.01 22.62
N ALA A 108 -4.47 -21.36 21.66
CA ALA A 108 -3.07 -21.70 21.89
C ALA A 108 -2.18 -20.48 22.19
N GLY A 109 -2.70 -19.26 21.97
CA GLY A 109 -2.01 -17.99 22.22
C GLY A 109 -1.13 -17.51 21.07
N ASP A 110 -1.32 -18.05 19.86
CA ASP A 110 -0.59 -17.71 18.64
C ASP A 110 -1.53 -17.80 17.43
N PRO A 111 -2.40 -16.78 17.19
CA PRO A 111 -3.39 -16.82 16.12
C PRO A 111 -2.77 -16.97 14.73
N GLY A 112 -1.56 -16.43 14.52
CA GLY A 112 -0.83 -16.55 13.24
C GLY A 112 -0.44 -17.99 12.89
N ALA A 113 -0.44 -18.92 13.84
CA ALA A 113 -0.20 -20.33 13.57
C ALA A 113 -1.29 -20.98 12.68
N ALA A 114 -2.47 -20.36 12.55
CA ALA A 114 -3.52 -20.84 11.66
C ALA A 114 -3.08 -20.87 10.19
N PHE A 115 -2.28 -19.88 9.77
CA PHE A 115 -1.75 -19.77 8.40
C PHE A 115 -0.72 -20.85 8.05
N ALA A 116 -0.20 -21.59 9.03
CA ALA A 116 0.73 -22.69 8.76
C ALA A 116 0.02 -23.98 8.30
N ASP A 117 -1.31 -24.02 8.29
CA ASP A 117 -2.09 -25.14 7.77
C ASP A 117 -2.36 -24.95 6.27
N PRO A 118 -1.85 -25.83 5.38
CA PRO A 118 -2.09 -25.72 3.94
C PRO A 118 -3.57 -25.76 3.55
N ALA A 119 -4.44 -26.35 4.40
CA ALA A 119 -5.87 -26.35 4.15
C ALA A 119 -6.51 -24.98 4.40
N VAL A 120 -5.93 -24.17 5.30
CA VAL A 120 -6.34 -22.79 5.54
C VAL A 120 -5.89 -21.92 4.36
N GLU A 121 -4.65 -22.07 3.89
CA GLU A 121 -4.14 -21.39 2.70
C GLU A 121 -5.00 -21.68 1.45
N GLU A 122 -5.38 -22.94 1.22
CA GLU A 122 -6.23 -23.32 0.07
C GLU A 122 -7.67 -22.77 0.18
N ALA A 123 -8.17 -22.54 1.40
CA ALA A 123 -9.53 -22.07 1.64
C ALA A 123 -9.72 -20.56 1.35
N PHE A 124 -8.65 -19.76 1.42
CA PHE A 124 -8.74 -18.31 1.18
C PHE A 124 -9.10 -17.97 -0.29
N GLY A 125 -8.57 -18.71 -1.27
CA GLY A 125 -8.82 -18.39 -2.69
C GLY A 125 -10.32 -18.33 -3.08
N PRO A 126 -11.15 -19.33 -2.72
CA PRO A 126 -12.59 -19.25 -2.94
C PRO A 126 -13.30 -18.14 -2.14
N ILE A 127 -12.81 -17.81 -0.94
CA ILE A 127 -13.36 -16.76 -0.08
C ILE A 127 -13.10 -15.39 -0.71
N GLU A 128 -11.85 -15.09 -1.04
CA GLU A 128 -11.41 -13.85 -1.68
C GLU A 128 -12.13 -13.64 -3.02
N ALA A 129 -12.24 -14.69 -3.83
CA ALA A 129 -12.96 -14.62 -5.10
C ALA A 129 -14.45 -14.28 -4.93
N TYR A 130 -15.09 -14.74 -3.86
CA TYR A 130 -16.46 -14.37 -3.52
C TYR A 130 -16.53 -12.93 -3.00
N GLU A 131 -15.63 -12.53 -2.12
CA GLU A 131 -15.56 -11.19 -1.53
C GLU A 131 -15.32 -10.11 -2.59
N ALA A 132 -14.40 -10.34 -3.52
CA ALA A 132 -14.16 -9.45 -4.66
C ALA A 132 -15.41 -9.32 -5.54
N GLN A 133 -16.02 -10.45 -5.89
CA GLN A 133 -17.17 -10.45 -6.80
C GLN A 133 -18.46 -9.91 -6.18
N VAL A 134 -18.70 -10.19 -4.90
CA VAL A 134 -20.00 -10.01 -4.25
C VAL A 134 -19.98 -8.89 -3.22
N CYS A 135 -18.88 -8.77 -2.47
CA CYS A 135 -18.72 -7.73 -1.47
C CYS A 135 -18.04 -6.47 -2.01
N GLY A 136 -17.32 -6.57 -3.14
CA GLY A 136 -16.44 -5.49 -3.61
C GLY A 136 -15.28 -5.26 -2.63
N LEU A 137 -14.82 -6.32 -1.98
CA LEU A 137 -13.70 -6.33 -1.02
C LEU A 137 -12.56 -7.15 -1.62
N GLY A 138 -11.32 -6.75 -1.36
CA GLY A 138 -10.14 -7.35 -2.01
C GLY A 138 -9.65 -6.61 -3.26
N ASP A 139 -10.23 -5.44 -3.59
CA ASP A 139 -9.63 -4.49 -4.53
C ASP A 139 -8.65 -3.51 -3.85
N ASP A 140 -8.63 -3.49 -2.52
CA ASP A 140 -7.56 -2.85 -1.74
C ASP A 140 -6.65 -3.97 -1.22
N GLU A 141 -5.58 -4.23 -1.98
CA GLU A 141 -4.47 -5.13 -1.60
C GLU A 141 -4.81 -6.63 -1.64
N GLU A 142 -5.09 -7.17 -2.85
CA GLU A 142 -4.35 -8.39 -3.18
C GLU A 142 -2.87 -8.08 -2.89
N GLU A 143 -2.22 -8.90 -2.07
CA GLU A 143 -0.78 -9.14 -2.16
C GLU A 143 -0.45 -9.70 -3.57
N GLU A 144 -0.77 -8.96 -4.62
CA GLU A 144 0.09 -8.93 -5.78
C GLU A 144 1.43 -8.40 -5.21
N GLU A 145 2.52 -9.14 -5.42
CA GLU A 145 3.84 -8.53 -5.39
C GLU A 145 3.72 -7.23 -6.19
N ALA A 146 3.62 -6.08 -5.51
CA ALA A 146 3.07 -4.85 -6.08
C ALA A 146 3.54 -4.72 -7.53
N GLU A 147 2.64 -4.94 -8.51
CA GLU A 147 3.04 -4.81 -9.91
C GLU A 147 3.59 -3.39 -10.02
N GLN A 148 4.91 -3.28 -10.15
CA GLN A 148 5.62 -2.02 -10.10
C GLN A 148 4.93 -1.07 -11.07
N ASP A 149 4.59 0.15 -10.64
CA ASP A 149 3.88 1.10 -11.49
C ASP A 149 4.58 1.12 -12.86
N PRO A 150 3.89 0.72 -13.95
CA PRO A 150 4.55 0.57 -15.24
C PRO A 150 5.13 1.88 -15.73
N SER A 151 4.64 3.03 -15.26
CA SER A 151 5.24 4.33 -15.57
C SER A 151 6.65 4.51 -14.98
N VAL A 152 7.01 3.75 -13.94
CA VAL A 152 8.35 3.68 -13.36
C VAL A 152 9.19 2.64 -14.10
N THR A 153 8.67 1.47 -14.45
CA THR A 153 9.47 0.39 -15.06
C THR A 153 9.53 0.42 -16.58
N GLU A 154 8.83 1.35 -17.24
CA GLU A 154 8.92 1.57 -18.68
C GLU A 154 9.88 2.71 -19.05
N LEU A 155 10.55 2.58 -20.19
CA LEU A 155 11.46 3.59 -20.70
C LEU A 155 10.69 4.79 -21.28
N ASP A 156 10.94 6.01 -20.77
CA ASP A 156 10.45 7.24 -21.40
C ASP A 156 11.49 7.76 -22.42
N PRO A 157 11.21 7.71 -23.74
CA PRO A 157 12.14 8.21 -24.75
C PRO A 157 12.32 9.73 -24.75
N ASP A 158 11.45 10.49 -24.08
CA ASP A 158 11.53 11.95 -23.97
C ASP A 158 12.29 12.40 -22.71
N ALA A 159 12.61 11.49 -21.78
CA ALA A 159 13.41 11.72 -20.59
C ALA A 159 14.93 11.72 -20.86
N ALA A 160 15.72 12.10 -19.86
CA ALA A 160 17.17 11.93 -19.90
C ALA A 160 17.53 10.44 -19.75
N GLN A 161 18.26 9.89 -20.73
CA GLN A 161 18.66 8.48 -20.70
C GLN A 161 19.96 8.30 -19.92
N VAL A 162 19.93 7.48 -18.86
CA VAL A 162 21.09 7.09 -18.06
C VAL A 162 21.33 5.59 -18.21
N ALA A 163 22.47 5.21 -18.77
CA ALA A 163 22.87 3.81 -18.80
C ALA A 163 23.55 3.45 -17.47
N VAL A 164 23.10 2.36 -16.85
CA VAL A 164 23.65 1.80 -15.63
C VAL A 164 24.19 0.41 -15.96
N THR A 165 25.45 0.13 -15.63
CA THR A 165 25.99 -1.23 -15.69
C THR A 165 26.04 -1.79 -14.29
N ALA A 166 25.25 -2.83 -14.02
CA ALA A 166 25.40 -3.61 -12.81
C ALA A 166 26.42 -4.72 -13.07
N THR A 167 27.49 -4.73 -12.28
CA THR A 167 28.42 -5.85 -12.16
C THR A 167 28.29 -6.44 -10.78
N GLU A 168 29.02 -7.53 -10.51
CA GLU A 168 28.95 -8.18 -9.21
C GLU A 168 29.27 -7.20 -8.05
N TYR A 169 28.22 -6.85 -7.33
CA TYR A 169 28.17 -5.92 -6.22
C TYR A 169 28.59 -4.47 -6.52
N ALA A 170 28.38 -3.96 -7.74
CA ALA A 170 28.66 -2.57 -8.06
C ALA A 170 27.77 -2.02 -9.18
N PHE A 171 27.47 -0.73 -9.12
CA PHE A 171 26.85 0.03 -10.21
C PHE A 171 27.87 0.99 -10.83
N ASP A 172 27.85 1.11 -12.17
CA ASP A 172 28.62 2.09 -12.93
C ASP A 172 27.66 2.92 -13.80
N PHE A 173 27.61 4.23 -13.53
CA PHE A 173 26.76 5.19 -14.25
C PHE A 173 27.26 6.61 -14.07
N ASP A 174 26.78 7.53 -14.93
CA ASP A 174 26.99 8.97 -14.77
C ASP A 174 25.77 9.61 -14.11
N ALA A 175 25.97 10.36 -13.02
CA ALA A 175 24.89 11.04 -12.32
C ALA A 175 24.16 12.05 -13.23
N PRO A 176 22.82 12.02 -13.29
CA PRO A 176 22.02 12.94 -14.10
C PRO A 176 21.87 14.32 -13.45
N SER A 177 21.38 15.30 -14.23
CA SER A 177 20.86 16.57 -13.69
C SER A 177 19.38 16.43 -13.31
N ALA A 178 18.85 17.40 -12.58
CA ALA A 178 17.43 17.40 -12.21
C ALA A 178 16.52 17.41 -13.46
N GLY A 179 15.41 16.67 -13.38
CA GLY A 179 14.43 16.52 -14.46
C GLY A 179 13.95 15.07 -14.65
N PRO A 180 13.04 14.84 -15.63
CA PRO A 180 12.63 13.51 -16.06
C PRO A 180 13.85 12.69 -16.51
N THR A 181 14.04 11.53 -15.92
CA THR A 181 15.19 10.65 -16.15
C THR A 181 14.73 9.20 -16.25
N SER A 182 15.21 8.49 -17.28
CA SER A 182 15.07 7.04 -17.39
C SER A 182 16.45 6.38 -17.26
N PHE A 183 16.63 5.62 -16.18
CA PHE A 183 17.75 4.72 -15.98
C PHE A 183 17.47 3.39 -16.68
N THR A 184 18.45 2.86 -17.41
CA THR A 184 18.42 1.50 -17.95
C THR A 184 19.61 0.76 -17.40
N MET A 185 19.34 -0.20 -16.52
CA MET A 185 20.34 -1.09 -15.95
C MET A 185 20.53 -2.31 -16.83
N THR A 186 21.75 -2.58 -17.26
CA THR A 186 22.15 -3.87 -17.83
C THR A 186 22.87 -4.69 -16.76
N ASN A 187 22.43 -5.93 -16.53
CA ASN A 187 23.11 -6.86 -15.63
C ASN A 187 24.26 -7.60 -16.36
N ASP A 188 25.49 -7.12 -16.15
CA ASP A 188 26.74 -7.74 -16.63
C ASP A 188 27.39 -8.66 -15.56
N GLY A 189 26.70 -8.91 -14.44
CA GLY A 189 27.10 -9.76 -13.32
C GLY A 189 26.75 -11.25 -13.51
N GLU A 190 27.05 -12.06 -12.49
CA GLU A 190 26.64 -13.47 -12.42
C GLU A 190 25.44 -13.68 -11.49
N GLU A 191 25.21 -12.78 -10.54
CA GLU A 191 23.99 -12.72 -9.72
C GLU A 191 22.91 -11.80 -10.31
N THR A 192 21.69 -12.01 -9.83
CA THR A 192 20.55 -11.17 -10.13
C THR A 192 20.65 -9.83 -9.41
N HIS A 193 20.26 -8.74 -10.06
CA HIS A 193 20.32 -7.40 -9.47
C HIS A 193 18.98 -6.67 -9.60
N VAL A 194 18.69 -5.81 -8.62
CA VAL A 194 17.62 -4.82 -8.65
C VAL A 194 18.24 -3.44 -8.49
N MET A 195 17.64 -2.43 -9.11
CA MET A 195 17.99 -1.04 -8.91
C MET A 195 16.91 -0.42 -8.02
N LEU A 196 17.30 0.10 -6.86
CA LEU A 196 16.46 1.00 -6.06
C LEU A 196 17.14 2.38 -6.07
N VAL A 197 16.43 3.40 -6.50
CA VAL A 197 16.89 4.79 -6.53
C VAL A 197 16.07 5.58 -5.52
N ALA A 198 16.73 6.07 -4.47
CA ALA A 198 16.07 6.79 -3.39
C ALA A 198 16.70 8.15 -3.15
N LYS A 199 15.87 9.14 -2.84
CA LYS A 199 16.27 10.48 -2.46
C LYS A 199 16.41 10.55 -0.96
N LEU A 200 17.58 10.98 -0.49
CA LEU A 200 17.84 11.15 0.93
C LEU A 200 17.24 12.46 1.45
N ALA A 201 16.70 12.41 2.66
CA ALA A 201 16.28 13.61 3.38
C ALA A 201 17.47 14.55 3.62
N GLU A 202 17.20 15.86 3.79
CA GLU A 202 18.27 16.86 3.95
C GLU A 202 19.22 16.52 5.12
N GLY A 203 20.46 16.17 4.78
CA GLY A 203 21.51 15.83 5.76
C GLY A 203 21.49 14.38 6.25
N ALA A 204 20.62 13.53 5.70
CA ALA A 204 20.69 12.08 5.88
C ALA A 204 21.84 11.47 5.07
N THR A 205 22.27 10.28 5.47
CA THR A 205 23.30 9.49 4.78
C THR A 205 22.71 8.15 4.33
N LEU A 206 23.38 7.47 3.39
CA LEU A 206 23.06 6.09 3.06
C LEU A 206 23.00 5.17 4.30
N GLU A 207 23.91 5.36 5.26
CA GLU A 207 23.92 4.56 6.50
C GLU A 207 22.68 4.82 7.37
N ASP A 208 22.16 6.06 7.39
CA ASP A 208 20.94 6.39 8.12
C ASP A 208 19.70 5.75 7.44
N ALA A 209 19.61 5.83 6.12
CA ALA A 209 18.53 5.21 5.33
C ALA A 209 18.54 3.67 5.45
N LEU A 210 19.71 3.04 5.40
CA LEU A 210 19.83 1.59 5.59
C LEU A 210 19.51 1.16 7.03
N ALA A 211 19.75 2.02 8.02
CA ALA A 211 19.43 1.74 9.42
C ALA A 211 17.94 1.92 9.75
N SER A 212 17.21 2.63 8.90
CA SER A 212 15.79 2.90 9.06
C SER A 212 14.90 1.87 8.38
N GLU A 213 15.48 0.90 7.65
CA GLU A 213 14.76 -0.17 6.96
C GLU A 213 13.60 0.34 6.08
N GLY A 214 13.70 1.56 5.54
CA GLY A 214 12.66 2.19 4.70
C GLY A 214 11.73 3.18 5.41
N ASP A 215 11.94 3.49 6.70
CA ASP A 215 11.19 4.59 7.37
C ASP A 215 11.40 5.94 6.65
N ASP A 216 10.33 6.73 6.53
CA ASP A 216 10.25 8.03 5.82
C ASP A 216 11.05 9.17 6.49
N GLU A 217 11.70 8.89 7.63
CA GLU A 217 12.55 9.87 8.33
C GLU A 217 13.80 10.25 7.51
N PHE A 218 14.34 9.32 6.72
CA PHE A 218 15.63 9.48 6.03
C PHE A 218 15.53 9.37 4.50
N VAL A 219 14.40 8.92 3.97
CA VAL A 219 14.13 8.78 2.54
C VAL A 219 12.89 9.60 2.20
N GLU A 220 13.02 10.51 1.23
CA GLU A 220 11.91 11.38 0.79
C GLU A 220 11.09 10.76 -0.36
N GLU A 221 11.78 10.05 -1.26
CA GLU A 221 11.23 9.51 -2.51
C GLU A 221 12.03 8.25 -2.85
N GLU A 222 11.38 7.19 -3.33
CA GLU A 222 12.05 5.98 -3.79
C GLU A 222 11.36 5.39 -5.03
N PHE A 223 12.18 4.76 -5.88
CA PHE A 223 11.76 4.09 -7.10
C PHE A 223 12.53 2.78 -7.23
N GLU A 224 11.88 1.73 -7.70
CA GLU A 224 12.48 0.43 -7.87
C GLU A 224 12.31 -0.03 -9.33
N SER A 225 13.26 -0.85 -9.80
CA SER A 225 13.19 -1.50 -11.10
C SER A 225 12.63 -2.91 -10.96
N ASP A 226 12.21 -3.50 -12.08
CA ASP A 226 12.14 -4.96 -12.17
C ASP A 226 13.48 -5.63 -11.82
N ILE A 227 13.42 -6.90 -11.49
CA ILE A 227 14.59 -7.73 -11.26
C ILE A 227 15.28 -8.06 -12.60
N ALA A 228 16.58 -7.77 -12.71
CA ALA A 228 17.40 -8.12 -13.87
C ALA A 228 18.18 -9.43 -13.63
N GLU A 229 17.85 -10.49 -14.35
CA GLU A 229 18.68 -11.71 -14.43
C GLU A 229 20.01 -11.43 -15.17
N PRO A 230 21.03 -12.30 -15.03
CA PRO A 230 22.29 -12.15 -15.76
C PRO A 230 22.11 -12.02 -17.27
N GLY A 231 22.51 -10.88 -17.83
CA GLY A 231 22.40 -10.52 -19.24
C GLY A 231 21.10 -9.81 -19.65
N ASP A 232 20.17 -9.62 -18.72
CA ASP A 232 18.92 -8.90 -18.94
C ASP A 232 19.04 -7.43 -18.50
N GLU A 233 17.99 -6.65 -18.78
CA GLU A 233 17.90 -5.23 -18.49
C GLU A 233 16.69 -4.92 -17.60
N ALA A 234 16.79 -3.88 -16.78
CA ALA A 234 15.69 -3.31 -16.00
C ALA A 234 15.70 -1.78 -16.08
N VAL A 235 14.55 -1.15 -15.88
CA VAL A 235 14.37 0.29 -16.09
C VAL A 235 13.76 0.95 -14.85
N ILE A 236 14.16 2.21 -14.60
CA ILE A 236 13.46 3.15 -13.73
C ILE A 236 13.27 4.46 -14.50
N THR A 237 12.07 4.98 -14.52
CA THR A 237 11.71 6.31 -15.00
C THR A 237 11.16 7.12 -13.85
N ALA A 238 11.79 8.25 -13.56
CA ALA A 238 11.43 9.11 -12.44
C ALA A 238 11.69 10.59 -12.74
N GLU A 239 10.99 11.47 -12.02
CA GLU A 239 11.29 12.89 -11.98
C GLU A 239 12.32 13.14 -10.87
N LEU A 240 13.56 13.45 -11.24
CA LEU A 240 14.61 13.69 -10.25
C LEU A 240 14.66 15.16 -9.84
N THR A 241 14.50 15.41 -8.54
CA THR A 241 14.70 16.73 -7.95
C THR A 241 16.15 16.91 -7.46
N ALA A 242 16.60 18.15 -7.38
CA ALA A 242 17.95 18.45 -6.88
C ALA A 242 18.10 18.01 -5.41
N GLY A 243 19.19 17.32 -5.10
CA GLY A 243 19.41 16.72 -3.78
C GLY A 243 20.44 15.59 -3.81
N ASP A 244 20.57 14.92 -2.67
CA ASP A 244 21.41 13.73 -2.51
C ASP A 244 20.55 12.48 -2.70
N TRP A 245 21.03 11.57 -3.53
CA TRP A 245 20.35 10.35 -3.93
C TRP A 245 21.27 9.14 -3.73
N VAL A 246 20.67 7.97 -3.63
CA VAL A 246 21.34 6.69 -3.53
C VAL A 246 20.79 5.72 -4.57
N MET A 247 21.67 4.88 -5.10
CA MET A 247 21.30 3.70 -5.89
C MET A 247 21.75 2.45 -5.14
N ILE A 248 20.85 1.52 -4.87
CA ILE A 248 21.08 0.37 -3.97
C ILE A 248 20.53 -0.91 -4.60
N CYS A 249 21.25 -2.04 -4.44
CA CYS A 249 20.68 -3.38 -4.60
C CYS A 249 20.57 -4.05 -3.22
N TYR A 250 19.35 -4.35 -2.78
CA TYR A 250 19.11 -5.01 -1.49
C TYR A 250 18.92 -6.52 -1.58
N LEU A 251 18.89 -7.09 -2.79
CA LEU A 251 18.74 -8.52 -2.97
C LEU A 251 19.83 -9.30 -2.23
N PRO A 252 19.48 -10.38 -1.52
CA PRO A 252 20.43 -11.21 -0.82
C PRO A 252 21.15 -12.16 -1.80
N ASN A 253 22.43 -12.38 -1.56
CA ASN A 253 23.16 -13.48 -2.20
C ASN A 253 22.73 -14.85 -1.63
N THR A 254 23.31 -15.93 -2.15
CA THR A 254 23.00 -17.31 -1.70
C THR A 254 23.30 -17.61 -0.22
N GLU A 255 24.09 -16.77 0.45
CA GLU A 255 24.39 -16.86 1.89
C GLU A 255 23.47 -15.97 2.74
N GLY A 256 22.50 -15.28 2.11
CA GLY A 256 21.54 -14.39 2.76
C GLY A 256 22.08 -12.97 3.00
N GLN A 257 23.23 -12.62 2.43
CA GLN A 257 23.83 -11.30 2.62
C GLN A 257 23.35 -10.33 1.52
N PRO A 258 22.74 -9.18 1.86
CA PRO A 258 22.31 -8.18 0.88
C PRO A 258 23.47 -7.63 0.07
N HIS A 259 23.29 -7.45 -1.25
CA HIS A 259 24.34 -7.00 -2.17
C HIS A 259 24.92 -5.63 -1.79
N PHE A 260 24.14 -4.69 -1.26
CA PHE A 260 24.67 -3.40 -0.78
C PHE A 260 25.75 -3.57 0.32
N THR A 261 25.63 -4.59 1.17
CA THR A 261 26.64 -4.86 2.21
C THR A 261 27.95 -5.42 1.65
N LEU A 262 27.92 -5.89 0.39
CA LEU A 262 29.06 -6.36 -0.38
C LEU A 262 29.68 -5.26 -1.26
N GLY A 263 28.98 -4.12 -1.41
CA GLY A 263 29.46 -2.94 -2.13
C GLY A 263 28.45 -2.33 -3.11
N GLN A 264 27.29 -2.96 -3.32
CA GLN A 264 26.32 -2.52 -4.34
C GLN A 264 25.41 -1.39 -3.87
N ALA A 265 26.03 -0.29 -3.48
CA ALA A 265 25.36 0.96 -3.19
C ALA A 265 26.26 2.13 -3.61
N GLU A 266 25.67 3.13 -4.27
CA GLU A 266 26.37 4.32 -4.73
C GLU A 266 25.57 5.58 -4.34
N GLU A 267 26.22 6.54 -3.70
CA GLU A 267 25.66 7.88 -3.43
C GLU A 267 25.98 8.81 -4.61
N PHE A 268 24.99 9.60 -5.04
CA PHE A 268 25.16 10.59 -6.09
C PHE A 268 24.34 11.87 -5.82
N THR A 269 24.78 12.99 -6.39
CA THR A 269 24.09 14.27 -6.24
C THR A 269 23.46 14.68 -7.56
N VAL A 270 22.20 15.09 -7.51
CA VAL A 270 21.47 15.68 -8.63
C VAL A 270 21.48 17.21 -8.48
N GLU A 271 21.96 17.92 -9.51
CA GLU A 271 22.05 19.40 -9.55
C GLU A 271 20.95 20.07 -10.37
#